data_AF-A0A7J4SFL3-F1
#
_entry.id   AF-A0A7J4SFL3-F1
#
_cell.length_a   1.000
_cell.length_b   1.000
_cell.length_c   1.000
_cell.angle_alpha   90.00
_cell.angle_beta   90.00
_cell.angle_gamma   90.00
#
_symmetry.space_group_name_H-M   'P 1'
#
loop_
_entity.id
_entity.type
_entity.pdbx_description
1 polymer ?
#
loop_
_entity_poly.entity_id
_entity_poly.type
_entity_poly.pdbx_seq_one_letter_code
_entity_poly.pdbx_strand_id
1 'polypeptide(L)'
;MSWAQVLADAGLNEREIQSILILSSKPKLKASELASELGTTRLDAYNSLSRLQDIGLVTTTADRPMKFSSPPVNEAVEQLIGMKKEQLRRVEIGYESVLEGRTIEGSNIKESRTDEPKFAVLKERVHIHKRIEQMAEEAQTRMVLMLGEYGILALCRGPAVEAVNSAAKRGVRVQVLAKLHRRTVRFFQQLDDAVEVRHSDDVETQGALKDETEVLQMLKIEANPVGRGREDAALYVLSEQFAASQANLIDAIWPEAVPFEQAVKRFTEKQIVDPLRIEIGQGSFLEKLRNALGVDLELPDEDTPFDPDAMIKAGREVSNARRSLSENSLASLTILGFDLHMMMRQVGRRVGEELAFTLRSIDDNIEFLNEMMDLWEAAGLGTLAYEFDPNFHVRVGLNELPETDNSEVLPLWELDDGIIEGALAARYPDEGDVRVVREEGSGEIDDLWRYHLLMQEDEEITAEV
;
A
#
# COMPACT_ATOMS: atom_id res chain seq x y z
N MET A 1 14.88 -55.05 -10.41
CA MET A 1 14.45 -54.50 -9.11
C MET A 1 13.10 -53.82 -9.30
N SER A 2 12.15 -54.06 -8.41
CA SER A 2 10.84 -53.37 -8.46
C SER A 2 10.95 -52.00 -7.78
N TRP A 3 10.08 -51.06 -8.13
CA TRP A 3 10.01 -49.75 -7.47
C TRP A 3 9.80 -49.87 -5.95
N ALA A 4 9.05 -50.88 -5.51
CA ALA A 4 8.84 -51.18 -4.10
C ALA A 4 10.15 -51.51 -3.36
N GLN A 5 11.07 -52.25 -3.99
CA GLN A 5 12.37 -52.57 -3.38
C GLN A 5 13.22 -51.31 -3.18
N VAL A 6 13.23 -50.40 -4.17
CA VAL A 6 13.99 -49.14 -4.07
C VAL A 6 13.45 -48.24 -2.97
N LEU A 7 12.12 -48.14 -2.83
CA LEU A 7 11.49 -47.36 -1.77
C LEU A 7 11.72 -47.98 -0.38
N ALA A 8 11.73 -49.32 -0.28
CA ALA A 8 12.05 -50.03 0.96
C ALA A 8 13.51 -49.79 1.38
N ASP A 9 14.46 -49.90 0.45
CA ASP A 9 15.89 -49.65 0.70
C ASP A 9 16.14 -48.19 1.11
N ALA A 10 15.32 -47.26 0.64
CA ALA A 10 15.35 -45.86 1.04
C ALA A 10 14.71 -45.59 2.43
N GLY A 11 14.15 -46.61 3.08
CA GLY A 11 13.67 -46.56 4.46
C GLY A 11 12.19 -46.25 4.62
N LEU A 12 11.37 -46.43 3.58
CA LEU A 12 9.91 -46.39 3.70
C LEU A 12 9.38 -47.73 4.21
N ASN A 13 8.33 -47.68 5.01
CA ASN A 13 7.63 -48.90 5.42
C ASN A 13 6.65 -49.37 4.35
N GLU A 14 6.22 -50.64 4.42
CA GLU A 14 5.34 -51.26 3.42
C GLU A 14 4.08 -50.43 3.13
N ARG A 15 3.47 -49.81 4.16
CA ARG A 15 2.24 -49.01 3.98
C ARG A 15 2.52 -47.70 3.25
N GLU A 16 3.65 -47.05 3.53
CA GLU A 16 4.11 -45.85 2.83
C GLU A 16 4.41 -46.16 1.36
N ILE A 17 5.06 -47.29 1.08
CA ILE A 17 5.37 -47.76 -0.28
C ILE A 17 4.07 -47.98 -1.07
N GLN A 18 3.13 -48.74 -0.52
CA GLN A 18 1.85 -48.99 -1.17
C GLN A 18 1.04 -47.70 -1.36
N SER A 19 1.11 -46.77 -0.42
CA SER A 19 0.46 -45.46 -0.53
C SER A 19 0.99 -44.65 -1.72
N ILE A 20 2.31 -44.61 -1.91
CA ILE A 20 2.93 -43.95 -3.08
C ILE A 20 2.50 -44.63 -4.37
N LEU A 21 2.59 -45.96 -4.46
CA LEU A 21 2.24 -46.70 -5.68
C LEU A 21 0.78 -46.45 -6.11
N ILE A 22 -0.14 -46.38 -5.15
CA ILE A 22 -1.56 -46.06 -5.39
C ILE A 22 -1.72 -44.59 -5.82
N LEU A 23 -1.11 -43.65 -5.10
CA LEU A 23 -1.26 -42.21 -5.37
C LEU A 23 -0.60 -41.78 -6.70
N SER A 24 0.50 -42.42 -7.09
CA SER A 24 1.15 -42.21 -8.38
C SER A 24 0.33 -42.76 -9.54
N SER A 25 -0.56 -43.74 -9.29
CA SER A 25 -1.44 -44.32 -10.30
C SER A 25 -2.82 -43.63 -10.35
N LYS A 26 -3.28 -43.10 -9.21
CA LYS A 26 -4.56 -42.41 -9.04
C LYS A 26 -4.34 -41.08 -8.32
N PRO A 27 -4.18 -39.97 -9.04
CA PRO A 27 -4.00 -38.67 -8.41
C PRO A 27 -5.31 -38.21 -7.73
N LYS A 28 -5.18 -37.54 -6.57
CA LYS A 28 -6.27 -36.86 -5.83
C LYS A 28 -7.23 -37.78 -5.06
N LEU A 29 -6.70 -38.70 -4.26
CA LEU A 29 -7.50 -39.57 -3.37
C LEU A 29 -7.71 -38.95 -1.98
N LYS A 30 -8.87 -39.22 -1.36
CA LYS A 30 -9.09 -38.93 0.06
C LYS A 30 -8.40 -39.98 0.93
N ALA A 31 -8.05 -39.62 2.16
CA ALA A 31 -7.50 -40.58 3.14
C ALA A 31 -8.42 -41.80 3.39
N SER A 32 -9.75 -41.61 3.33
CA SER A 32 -10.72 -42.73 3.44
C SER A 32 -10.73 -43.65 2.22
N GLU A 33 -10.50 -43.09 1.03
CA GLU A 33 -10.45 -43.87 -0.22
C GLU A 33 -9.13 -44.65 -0.27
N LEU A 34 -8.02 -44.02 0.10
CA LEU A 34 -6.73 -44.69 0.25
C LEU A 34 -6.77 -45.80 1.32
N ALA A 35 -7.41 -45.57 2.45
CA ALA A 35 -7.58 -46.60 3.49
C ALA A 35 -8.36 -47.83 2.97
N SER A 36 -9.38 -47.59 2.14
CA SER A 36 -10.15 -48.66 1.50
C SER A 36 -9.32 -49.44 0.49
N GLU A 37 -8.45 -48.79 -0.29
CA GLU A 37 -7.58 -49.49 -1.26
C GLU A 37 -6.44 -50.25 -0.58
N LEU A 38 -5.91 -49.72 0.52
CA LEU A 38 -4.85 -50.37 1.30
C LEU A 38 -5.38 -51.46 2.25
N GLY A 39 -6.70 -51.57 2.44
CA GLY A 39 -7.31 -52.50 3.40
C GLY A 39 -6.94 -52.17 4.86
N THR A 40 -6.80 -50.89 5.21
CA THR A 40 -6.36 -50.44 6.54
C THR A 40 -7.38 -49.51 7.20
N THR A 41 -7.11 -49.10 8.44
CA THR A 41 -7.95 -48.11 9.11
C THR A 41 -7.72 -46.71 8.53
N ARG A 42 -8.73 -45.85 8.61
CA ARG A 42 -8.62 -44.45 8.22
C ARG A 42 -7.48 -43.73 8.96
N LEU A 43 -7.28 -44.07 10.24
CA LEU A 43 -6.23 -43.49 11.07
C LEU A 43 -4.82 -43.88 10.57
N ASP A 44 -4.63 -45.15 10.19
CA ASP A 44 -3.35 -45.64 9.65
C ASP A 44 -3.00 -45.02 8.29
N ALA A 45 -3.99 -44.80 7.43
CA ALA A 45 -3.81 -44.08 6.18
C ALA A 45 -3.40 -42.62 6.43
N TYR A 46 -4.02 -41.94 7.41
CA TYR A 46 -3.62 -40.58 7.80
C TYR A 46 -2.19 -40.53 8.34
N ASN A 47 -1.78 -41.48 9.18
CA ASN A 47 -0.42 -41.52 9.71
C ASN A 47 0.63 -41.70 8.59
N SER A 48 0.33 -42.57 7.62
CA SER A 48 1.21 -42.82 6.48
C SER A 48 1.28 -41.60 5.54
N LEU A 49 0.13 -40.98 5.26
CA LEU A 49 0.05 -39.76 4.45
C LEU A 49 0.75 -38.57 5.11
N SER A 50 0.59 -38.40 6.43
CA SER A 50 1.28 -37.34 7.18
C SER A 50 2.78 -37.51 7.08
N ARG A 51 3.30 -38.72 7.32
CA ARG A 51 4.73 -38.99 7.20
C ARG A 51 5.25 -38.77 5.77
N LEU A 52 4.51 -39.23 4.76
CA LEU A 52 4.87 -39.01 3.36
C LEU A 52 4.84 -37.54 2.96
N GLN A 53 3.93 -36.76 3.55
CA GLN A 53 3.87 -35.31 3.37
C GLN A 53 5.03 -34.60 4.09
N ASP A 54 5.40 -35.05 5.29
CA ASP A 54 6.55 -34.53 6.05
C ASP A 54 7.88 -34.80 5.31
N ILE A 55 7.97 -35.94 4.63
CA ILE A 55 9.09 -36.27 3.73
C ILE A 55 8.97 -35.50 2.40
N GLY A 56 7.80 -34.96 2.04
CA GLY A 56 7.62 -34.18 0.81
C GLY A 56 7.34 -35.03 -0.45
N LEU A 57 6.99 -36.30 -0.29
CA LEU A 57 6.62 -37.20 -1.41
C LEU A 57 5.13 -37.14 -1.77
N VAL A 58 4.31 -36.54 -0.90
CA VAL A 58 2.86 -36.40 -1.10
C VAL A 58 2.45 -34.95 -0.86
N THR A 59 1.63 -34.42 -1.78
CA THR A 59 1.02 -33.10 -1.69
C THR A 59 -0.45 -33.20 -1.33
N THR A 60 -1.00 -32.15 -0.72
CA THR A 60 -2.41 -32.11 -0.31
C THR A 60 -3.10 -30.85 -0.79
N THR A 61 -4.39 -30.98 -1.14
CA THR A 61 -5.26 -29.84 -1.48
C THR A 61 -5.99 -29.32 -0.24
N ALA A 62 -6.26 -28.02 -0.22
CA ALA A 62 -7.00 -27.36 0.86
C ALA A 62 -8.53 -27.60 0.82
N ASP A 63 -9.01 -28.45 -0.09
CA ASP A 63 -10.43 -28.79 -0.23
C ASP A 63 -10.98 -29.57 0.98
N ARG A 64 -12.30 -29.51 1.19
CA ARG A 64 -13.02 -30.42 2.10
C ARG A 64 -13.88 -31.40 1.28
N PRO A 65 -13.58 -32.72 1.29
CA PRO A 65 -12.49 -33.40 2.02
C PRO A 65 -11.12 -33.22 1.35
N MET A 66 -10.06 -33.22 2.16
CA MET A 66 -8.67 -33.12 1.68
C MET A 66 -8.35 -34.27 0.73
N LYS A 67 -7.67 -33.94 -0.38
CA LYS A 67 -7.19 -34.92 -1.34
C LYS A 67 -5.67 -34.94 -1.34
N PHE A 68 -5.11 -36.11 -1.58
CA PHE A 68 -3.68 -36.38 -1.59
C PHE A 68 -3.26 -36.81 -2.98
N SER A 69 -2.07 -36.38 -3.39
CA SER A 69 -1.46 -36.75 -4.68
C SER A 69 0.03 -36.97 -4.49
N SER A 70 0.60 -37.86 -5.30
CA SER A 70 2.04 -38.06 -5.40
C SER A 70 2.44 -37.93 -6.87
N PRO A 71 3.66 -37.44 -7.17
CA PRO A 71 4.22 -37.53 -8.50
C PRO A 71 4.26 -38.98 -9.01
N PRO A 72 4.48 -39.20 -10.32
CA PRO A 72 4.77 -40.51 -10.88
C PRO A 72 5.86 -41.25 -10.08
N VAL A 73 5.76 -42.57 -9.95
CA VAL A 73 6.64 -43.37 -9.06
C VAL A 73 8.13 -43.14 -9.36
N ASN A 74 8.50 -42.97 -10.63
CA ASN A 74 9.87 -42.67 -11.04
C ASN A 74 10.37 -41.32 -10.50
N GLU A 75 9.54 -40.28 -10.54
CA GLU A 75 9.86 -38.95 -10.02
C GLU A 75 9.91 -38.96 -8.49
N ALA A 76 8.96 -39.63 -7.84
CA ALA A 76 8.94 -39.77 -6.39
C ALA A 76 10.19 -40.49 -5.86
N VAL A 77 10.68 -41.50 -6.60
CA VAL A 77 11.93 -42.20 -6.27
C VAL A 77 13.15 -41.30 -6.50
N GLU A 78 13.20 -40.54 -7.58
CA GLU A 78 14.29 -39.59 -7.85
C GLU A 78 14.37 -38.50 -6.77
N GLN A 79 13.23 -37.94 -6.37
CA GLN A 79 13.12 -36.98 -5.28
C GLN A 79 13.64 -37.58 -3.96
N LEU A 80 13.21 -38.80 -3.63
CA LEU A 80 13.67 -39.48 -2.42
C LEU A 80 15.18 -39.75 -2.43
N ILE A 81 15.74 -40.15 -3.58
CA ILE A 81 17.19 -40.34 -3.73
C ILE A 81 17.93 -39.03 -3.49
N GLY A 82 17.44 -37.90 -4.05
CA GLY A 82 18.00 -36.58 -3.83
C GLY A 82 18.04 -36.20 -2.35
N MET A 83 16.92 -36.39 -1.66
CA MET A 83 16.82 -36.14 -0.21
C MET A 83 17.79 -36.99 0.62
N LYS A 84 17.96 -38.27 0.25
CA LYS A 84 18.86 -39.20 0.96
C LYS A 84 20.33 -38.86 0.75
N LYS A 85 20.72 -38.46 -0.46
CA LYS A 85 22.08 -37.96 -0.73
C LYS A 85 22.41 -36.75 0.13
N GLU A 86 21.47 -35.82 0.27
CA GLU A 86 21.68 -34.63 1.09
C GLU A 86 21.72 -34.95 2.60
N GLN A 87 20.88 -35.89 3.06
CA GLN A 87 20.98 -36.40 4.43
C GLN A 87 22.33 -37.06 4.70
N LEU A 88 22.82 -37.89 3.77
CA LEU A 88 24.11 -38.56 3.90
C LEU A 88 25.26 -37.55 3.92
N ARG A 89 25.23 -36.56 3.01
CA ARG A 89 26.23 -35.49 2.96
C ARG A 89 26.29 -34.71 4.28
N ARG A 90 25.16 -34.39 4.89
CA ARG A 90 25.12 -33.72 6.21
C ARG A 90 25.72 -34.58 7.31
N VAL A 91 25.46 -35.89 7.29
CA VAL A 91 26.03 -36.83 8.26
C VAL A 91 27.54 -36.98 8.07
N GLU A 92 28.02 -37.05 6.82
CA GLU A 92 29.45 -37.11 6.49
C GLU A 92 30.19 -35.86 6.98
N ILE A 93 29.66 -34.66 6.70
CA ILE A 93 30.23 -33.40 7.19
C ILE A 93 30.20 -33.34 8.73
N GLY A 94 29.09 -33.76 9.34
CA GLY A 94 28.98 -33.85 10.79
C GLY A 94 30.01 -34.79 11.40
N TYR A 95 30.21 -35.96 10.78
CA TYR A 95 31.18 -36.96 11.23
C TYR A 95 32.63 -36.47 11.12
N GLU A 96 33.00 -35.83 10.00
CA GLU A 96 34.32 -35.21 9.83
C GLU A 96 34.56 -34.09 10.85
N SER A 97 33.55 -33.24 11.10
CA SER A 97 33.67 -32.14 12.07
C SER A 97 33.88 -32.62 13.51
N VAL A 98 33.28 -33.76 13.88
CA VAL A 98 33.45 -34.40 15.20
C VAL A 98 34.82 -35.09 15.31
N LEU A 99 35.30 -35.72 14.23
CA LEU A 99 36.63 -36.35 14.18
C LEU A 99 37.77 -35.34 14.33
N GLU A 100 37.61 -34.13 13.80
CA GLU A 100 38.60 -33.05 13.89
C GLU A 100 38.59 -32.30 15.24
N GLY A 101 37.74 -32.69 16.19
CA GLY A 101 37.72 -32.12 17.54
C GLY A 101 37.27 -30.66 17.62
N ARG A 102 36.59 -30.15 16.59
CA ARG A 102 35.99 -28.81 16.64
C ARG A 102 34.65 -28.91 17.36
N THR A 103 34.62 -28.47 18.62
CA THR A 103 33.36 -28.16 19.29
C THR A 103 32.67 -27.09 18.45
N ILE A 104 31.44 -27.35 18.02
CA ILE A 104 30.65 -26.44 17.19
C ILE A 104 30.18 -25.28 18.08
N GLU A 105 31.09 -24.36 18.37
CA GLU A 105 30.76 -22.99 18.72
C GLU A 105 30.88 -22.16 17.44
N GLY A 106 29.73 -21.77 16.90
CA GLY A 106 29.64 -20.66 15.95
C GLY A 106 30.47 -20.78 14.67
N SER A 107 30.53 -21.95 14.03
CA SER A 107 31.07 -22.00 12.67
C SER A 107 30.02 -21.53 11.68
N ASN A 108 30.21 -20.30 11.20
CA ASN A 108 29.76 -19.81 9.90
C ASN A 108 30.10 -20.85 8.82
N ILE A 109 29.23 -21.84 8.64
CA ILE A 109 29.19 -22.63 7.42
C ILE A 109 28.69 -21.63 6.40
N LYS A 110 29.59 -21.13 5.54
CA LYS A 110 29.21 -20.65 4.22
C LYS A 110 28.55 -21.83 3.53
N GLU A 111 27.24 -21.98 3.75
CA GLU A 111 26.38 -22.79 2.91
C GLU A 111 26.73 -22.37 1.49
N SER A 112 27.08 -23.34 0.65
CA SER A 112 27.01 -23.13 -0.78
C SER A 112 25.60 -22.65 -1.05
N ARG A 113 25.45 -21.35 -1.32
CA ARG A 113 24.19 -20.70 -1.70
C ARG A 113 23.70 -21.34 -3.00
N THR A 114 23.08 -22.50 -2.90
CA THR A 114 21.89 -22.76 -3.69
C THR A 114 20.82 -21.91 -3.03
N ASP A 115 20.67 -20.72 -3.59
CA ASP A 115 19.68 -19.69 -3.28
C ASP A 115 18.27 -20.19 -3.68
N GLU A 116 17.94 -21.40 -3.24
CA GLU A 116 16.64 -22.00 -3.51
C GLU A 116 15.63 -21.38 -2.55
N PRO A 117 14.57 -20.75 -3.09
CA PRO A 117 13.57 -20.09 -2.27
C PRO A 117 12.88 -21.12 -1.37
N LYS A 118 12.84 -20.86 -0.06
CA LYS A 118 12.19 -21.74 0.91
C LYS A 118 10.79 -21.22 1.21
N PHE A 119 9.79 -22.10 1.12
CA PHE A 119 8.40 -21.78 1.40
C PHE A 119 7.88 -22.64 2.55
N ALA A 120 7.14 -22.04 3.47
CA ALA A 120 6.45 -22.74 4.54
C ALA A 120 5.06 -22.14 4.75
N VAL A 121 4.06 -22.99 5.03
CA VAL A 121 2.73 -22.53 5.42
C VAL A 121 2.62 -22.61 6.94
N LEU A 122 2.46 -21.45 7.58
CA LEU A 122 2.23 -21.34 9.01
C LEU A 122 0.72 -21.30 9.27
N LYS A 123 0.26 -22.13 10.21
CA LYS A 123 -1.14 -22.17 10.63
C LYS A 123 -1.27 -21.71 12.07
N GLU A 124 -2.41 -21.13 12.37
CA GLU A 124 -2.77 -20.54 13.65
C GLU A 124 -1.98 -19.26 13.98
N ARG A 125 -2.71 -18.27 14.50
CA ARG A 125 -2.18 -16.94 14.85
C ARG A 125 -0.94 -17.00 15.75
N VAL A 126 -0.92 -17.93 16.70
CA VAL A 126 0.19 -18.04 17.66
C VAL A 126 1.52 -18.33 16.95
N HIS A 127 1.54 -19.24 15.98
CA HIS A 127 2.77 -19.55 15.23
C HIS A 127 3.17 -18.43 14.28
N ILE A 128 2.18 -17.78 13.67
CA ILE A 128 2.38 -16.64 12.77
C ILE A 128 3.02 -15.47 13.53
N HIS A 129 2.46 -15.08 14.68
CA HIS A 129 3.01 -13.99 15.49
C HIS A 129 4.36 -14.36 16.11
N LYS A 130 4.59 -15.63 16.47
CA LYS A 130 5.92 -16.09 16.89
C LYS A 130 6.95 -15.93 15.77
N ARG A 131 6.56 -16.14 14.50
CA ARG A 131 7.46 -15.85 13.37
C ARG A 131 7.71 -14.35 13.21
N ILE A 132 6.68 -13.50 13.37
CA ILE A 132 6.86 -12.04 13.35
C ILE A 132 7.82 -11.58 14.46
N GLU A 133 7.69 -12.14 15.66
CA GLU A 133 8.60 -11.91 16.79
C GLU A 133 10.05 -12.28 16.42
N GLN A 134 10.28 -13.48 15.88
CA GLN A 134 11.61 -13.92 15.40
C GLN A 134 12.16 -12.99 14.31
N MET A 135 11.32 -12.62 13.33
CA MET A 135 11.72 -11.68 12.28
C MET A 135 12.14 -10.33 12.87
N ALA A 136 11.44 -9.82 13.87
CA ALA A 136 11.79 -8.57 14.55
C ALA A 136 13.08 -8.69 15.38
N GLU A 137 13.30 -9.82 16.05
CA GLU A 137 14.53 -10.06 16.82
C GLU A 137 15.77 -10.15 15.92
N GLU A 138 15.64 -10.79 14.76
CA GLU A 138 16.73 -11.02 13.82
C GLU A 138 16.95 -9.87 12.83
N ALA A 139 16.01 -8.93 12.72
CA ALA A 139 16.09 -7.81 11.78
C ALA A 139 17.33 -6.96 12.03
N GLN A 140 18.03 -6.61 10.94
CA GLN A 140 19.28 -5.84 10.98
C GLN A 140 19.12 -4.44 10.39
N THR A 141 18.31 -4.28 9.35
CA THR A 141 18.24 -3.05 8.55
C THR A 141 16.83 -2.48 8.47
N ARG A 142 15.85 -3.30 8.08
CA ARG A 142 14.50 -2.85 7.78
C ARG A 142 13.49 -3.92 8.14
N MET A 143 12.41 -3.53 8.81
CA MET A 143 11.25 -4.36 9.02
C MET A 143 10.00 -3.59 8.62
N VAL A 144 9.13 -4.18 7.81
CA VAL A 144 7.84 -3.60 7.47
C VAL A 144 6.73 -4.52 7.94
N LEU A 145 5.75 -3.96 8.65
CA LEU A 145 4.52 -4.65 9.04
C LEU A 145 3.35 -4.09 8.24
N MET A 146 2.58 -4.98 7.62
CA MET A 146 1.35 -4.62 6.90
C MET A 146 0.16 -5.14 7.71
N LEU A 147 -0.64 -4.23 8.26
CA LEU A 147 -1.69 -4.56 9.22
C LEU A 147 -3.07 -4.11 8.72
N GLY A 148 -4.06 -4.99 8.77
CA GLY A 148 -5.46 -4.60 8.58
C GLY A 148 -6.03 -3.89 9.81
N GLU A 149 -7.32 -3.53 9.74
CA GLU A 149 -8.06 -2.79 10.78
C GLU A 149 -7.87 -3.31 12.21
N TYR A 150 -7.75 -4.64 12.35
CA TYR A 150 -7.63 -5.32 13.64
C TYR A 150 -6.26 -6.00 13.84
N GLY A 151 -5.33 -5.91 12.88
CA GLY A 151 -4.02 -6.58 12.96
C GLY A 151 -3.21 -6.15 14.18
N ILE A 152 -3.26 -4.86 14.52
CA ILE A 152 -2.57 -4.29 15.69
C ILE A 152 -3.02 -4.91 17.02
N LEU A 153 -4.29 -5.32 17.14
CA LEU A 153 -4.79 -5.97 18.38
C LEU A 153 -4.10 -7.30 18.64
N ALA A 154 -3.88 -8.07 17.58
CA ALA A 154 -3.21 -9.36 17.68
C ALA A 154 -1.73 -9.18 18.00
N LEU A 155 -1.09 -8.18 17.40
CA LEU A 155 0.31 -7.83 17.65
C LEU A 155 0.53 -7.43 19.12
N CYS A 156 -0.29 -6.51 19.64
CA CYS A 156 -0.19 -5.98 21.01
C CYS A 156 -0.56 -6.99 22.12
N ARG A 157 -1.23 -8.10 21.79
CA ARG A 157 -1.59 -9.14 22.76
C ARG A 157 -0.48 -10.14 23.02
N GLY A 158 0.53 -10.19 22.15
CA GLY A 158 1.63 -11.14 22.22
C GLY A 158 2.98 -10.45 22.40
N PRO A 159 4.06 -11.23 22.59
CA PRO A 159 5.42 -10.71 22.76
C PRO A 159 5.96 -10.01 21.50
N ALA A 160 5.35 -10.24 20.34
CA ALA A 160 5.76 -9.65 19.07
C ALA A 160 5.83 -8.11 19.11
N VAL A 161 4.95 -7.42 19.86
CA VAL A 161 5.03 -5.96 19.98
C VAL A 161 6.30 -5.49 20.68
N GLU A 162 6.74 -6.22 21.72
CA GLU A 162 7.97 -5.91 22.45
C GLU A 162 9.20 -6.15 21.59
N ALA A 163 9.20 -7.21 20.78
CA ALA A 163 10.27 -7.51 19.82
C ALA A 163 10.38 -6.43 18.74
N VAL A 164 9.25 -5.96 18.19
CA VAL A 164 9.19 -4.88 17.20
C VAL A 164 9.71 -3.57 17.79
N ASN A 165 9.27 -3.21 19.00
CA ASN A 165 9.77 -2.01 19.70
C ASN A 165 11.27 -2.12 20.01
N SER A 166 11.74 -3.31 20.38
CA SER A 166 13.15 -3.57 20.63
C SER A 166 13.97 -3.44 19.33
N ALA A 167 13.44 -3.88 18.19
CA ALA A 167 14.09 -3.72 16.89
C ALA A 167 14.27 -2.24 16.53
N ALA A 168 13.23 -1.43 16.71
CA ALA A 168 13.30 0.02 16.48
C ALA A 168 14.37 0.67 17.37
N LYS A 169 14.43 0.31 18.67
CA LYS A 169 15.46 0.79 19.60
C LYS A 169 16.89 0.35 19.26
N ARG A 170 17.06 -0.79 18.57
CA ARG A 170 18.36 -1.23 18.03
C ARG A 170 18.81 -0.42 16.81
N GLY A 171 17.96 0.46 16.28
CA GLY A 171 18.23 1.26 15.08
C GLY A 171 17.76 0.61 13.77
N VAL A 172 16.99 -0.48 13.84
CA VAL A 172 16.33 -1.07 12.66
C VAL A 172 15.24 -0.10 12.20
N ARG A 173 15.14 0.16 10.90
CA ARG A 173 14.06 0.96 10.34
C ARG A 173 12.76 0.15 10.36
N VAL A 174 11.93 0.37 11.37
CA VAL A 174 10.64 -0.30 11.51
C VAL A 174 9.53 0.58 10.95
N GLN A 175 8.82 0.05 9.97
CA GLN A 175 7.71 0.73 9.29
C GLN A 175 6.43 -0.09 9.46
N VAL A 176 5.31 0.59 9.72
CA VAL A 176 4.00 -0.02 9.84
C VAL A 176 3.05 0.65 8.86
N LEU A 177 2.66 -0.09 7.83
CA LEU A 177 1.61 0.31 6.90
C LEU A 177 0.31 -0.34 7.35
N ALA A 178 -0.67 0.47 7.77
CA ALA A 178 -1.89 -0.05 8.38
C ALA A 178 -3.17 0.55 7.83
N LYS A 179 -4.22 -0.26 7.75
CA LYS A 179 -5.58 0.27 7.65
C LYS A 179 -6.05 0.65 9.05
N LEU A 180 -6.02 1.95 9.38
CA LEU A 180 -6.41 2.42 10.71
C LEU A 180 -7.93 2.37 10.88
N HIS A 181 -8.37 2.12 12.11
CA HIS A 181 -9.78 2.10 12.45
C HIS A 181 -10.02 2.73 13.81
N ARG A 182 -11.14 3.44 13.98
CA ARG A 182 -11.47 4.20 15.21
C ARG A 182 -11.40 3.36 16.49
N ARG A 183 -11.70 2.06 16.41
CA ARG A 183 -11.66 1.13 17.56
C ARG A 183 -10.26 0.64 17.93
N THR A 184 -9.30 0.68 17.00
CA THR A 184 -7.98 0.07 17.15
C THR A 184 -6.83 1.07 17.15
N VAL A 185 -7.08 2.32 16.73
CA VAL A 185 -6.07 3.39 16.63
C VAL A 185 -5.28 3.61 17.93
N ARG A 186 -5.92 3.49 19.10
CA ARG A 186 -5.26 3.63 20.41
C ARG A 186 -4.16 2.59 20.68
N PHE A 187 -4.19 1.43 20.02
CA PHE A 187 -3.21 0.37 20.25
C PHE A 187 -1.88 0.66 19.58
N PHE A 188 -1.86 1.51 18.56
CA PHE A 188 -0.61 1.97 17.93
C PHE A 188 0.23 2.83 18.88
N GLN A 189 -0.36 3.41 19.94
CA GLN A 189 0.38 4.11 21.01
C GLN A 189 1.27 3.17 21.86
N GLN A 190 1.13 1.84 21.70
CA GLN A 190 2.02 0.87 22.34
C GLN A 190 3.30 0.61 21.55
N LEU A 191 3.38 1.11 20.31
CA LEU A 191 4.60 1.07 19.53
C LEU A 191 5.58 2.15 20.03
N ASP A 192 6.86 1.90 19.87
CA ASP A 192 7.91 2.88 20.20
C ASP A 192 7.86 4.09 19.25
N ASP A 193 8.25 5.28 19.72
CA ASP A 193 8.23 6.52 18.94
C ASP A 193 9.13 6.46 17.69
N ALA A 194 10.13 5.56 17.67
CA ALA A 194 10.98 5.33 16.51
C ALA A 194 10.30 4.50 15.40
N VAL A 195 9.13 3.91 15.65
CA VAL A 195 8.38 3.15 14.65
C VAL A 195 7.57 4.11 13.77
N GLU A 196 7.87 4.11 12.47
CA GLU A 196 7.13 4.92 11.51
C GLU A 196 5.78 4.26 11.21
N VAL A 197 4.65 4.91 11.51
CA VAL A 197 3.31 4.40 11.21
C VAL A 197 2.64 5.26 10.15
N ARG A 198 2.07 4.62 9.12
CA ARG A 198 1.26 5.27 8.08
C ARG A 198 -0.04 4.51 7.82
N HIS A 199 -1.07 5.28 7.45
CA HIS A 199 -2.38 4.79 7.08
C HIS A 199 -2.53 4.67 5.57
N SER A 200 -3.03 3.54 5.09
CA SER A 200 -3.51 3.38 3.72
C SER A 200 -4.78 2.52 3.72
N ASP A 201 -5.74 2.86 2.87
CA ASP A 201 -6.94 2.06 2.64
C ASP A 201 -6.68 0.87 1.69
N ASP A 202 -5.58 0.92 0.93
CA ASP A 202 -5.16 -0.05 -0.09
C ASP A 202 -4.28 -1.18 0.48
N VAL A 203 -4.23 -1.34 1.80
CA VAL A 203 -3.51 -2.45 2.45
C VAL A 203 -4.31 -3.74 2.32
N GLU A 204 -4.37 -4.28 1.11
CA GLU A 204 -5.03 -5.56 0.82
C GLU A 204 -4.22 -6.75 1.36
N THR A 205 -2.89 -6.65 1.29
CA THR A 205 -1.98 -7.69 1.76
C THR A 205 -1.50 -7.39 3.17
N GLN A 206 -1.79 -8.31 4.10
CA GLN A 206 -1.31 -8.23 5.48
C GLN A 206 -0.13 -9.18 5.67
N GLY A 207 0.81 -8.82 6.55
CA GLY A 207 2.05 -9.57 6.65
C GLY A 207 3.20 -8.82 7.31
N ALA A 208 4.39 -9.36 7.10
CA ALA A 208 5.66 -8.76 7.51
C ALA A 208 6.74 -8.98 6.43
N LEU A 209 7.64 -8.02 6.30
CA LEU A 209 8.86 -8.08 5.48
C LEU A 209 10.04 -7.78 6.40
N LYS A 210 11.11 -8.58 6.32
CA LYS A 210 12.38 -8.35 7.03
C LYS A 210 13.52 -8.33 6.03
N ASP A 211 14.35 -7.27 6.11
CA ASP A 211 15.65 -7.12 5.46
C ASP A 211 15.69 -7.52 3.98
N GLU A 212 14.57 -7.36 3.25
CA GLU A 212 14.44 -7.76 1.83
C GLU A 212 14.88 -9.21 1.55
N THR A 213 14.71 -10.10 2.53
CA THR A 213 15.11 -11.52 2.46
C THR A 213 13.98 -12.45 2.87
N GLU A 214 13.14 -12.02 3.82
CA GLU A 214 12.05 -12.82 4.39
C GLU A 214 10.71 -12.09 4.27
N VAL A 215 9.70 -12.81 3.76
CA VAL A 215 8.32 -12.33 3.68
C VAL A 215 7.40 -13.29 4.42
N LEU A 216 6.51 -12.75 5.22
CA LEU A 216 5.37 -13.43 5.79
C LEU A 216 4.10 -12.79 5.24
N GLN A 217 3.35 -13.50 4.42
CA GLN A 217 2.10 -13.02 3.82
C GLN A 217 0.90 -13.77 4.37
N MET A 218 -0.10 -13.06 4.89
CA MET A 218 -1.34 -13.67 5.35
C MET A 218 -2.15 -14.17 4.14
N LEU A 219 -2.49 -15.46 4.15
CA LEU A 219 -3.37 -16.10 3.16
C LEU A 219 -4.83 -16.08 3.61
N LYS A 220 -5.04 -16.23 4.92
CA LYS A 220 -6.37 -16.23 5.54
C LYS A 220 -6.28 -15.62 6.93
N ILE A 221 -7.21 -14.72 7.21
CA ILE A 221 -7.37 -14.11 8.52
C ILE A 221 -8.79 -14.38 8.99
N GLU A 222 -8.92 -14.90 10.22
CA GLU A 222 -10.21 -15.11 10.87
C GLU A 222 -10.92 -13.77 11.06
N ALA A 223 -12.17 -13.68 10.57
CA ALA A 223 -12.97 -12.45 10.62
C ALA A 223 -13.22 -11.96 12.05
N ASN A 224 -13.21 -12.87 13.04
CA ASN A 224 -13.33 -12.50 14.45
C ASN A 224 -11.96 -12.00 14.98
N PRO A 225 -11.79 -10.69 15.24
CA PRO A 225 -10.51 -10.14 15.66
C PRO A 225 -10.10 -10.59 17.07
N VAL A 226 -11.07 -11.02 17.90
CA VAL A 226 -10.83 -11.52 19.26
C VAL A 226 -10.85 -13.04 19.37
N GLY A 227 -10.98 -13.73 18.23
CA GLY A 227 -10.86 -15.18 18.15
C GLY A 227 -9.45 -15.69 18.51
N ARG A 228 -9.34 -17.01 18.68
CA ARG A 228 -8.03 -17.66 18.89
C ARG A 228 -7.18 -17.72 17.62
N GLY A 229 -7.73 -17.31 16.47
CA GLY A 229 -7.02 -17.31 15.19
C GLY A 229 -6.66 -18.71 14.73
N ARG A 230 -7.52 -19.70 14.99
CA ARG A 230 -7.28 -21.10 14.61
C ARG A 230 -7.35 -21.33 13.10
N GLU A 231 -8.07 -20.45 12.41
CA GLU A 231 -8.18 -20.49 10.96
C GLU A 231 -7.18 -19.59 10.25
N ASP A 232 -6.36 -18.84 11.00
CA ASP A 232 -5.34 -17.97 10.41
C ASP A 232 -4.28 -18.84 9.72
N ALA A 233 -3.89 -18.42 8.52
CA ALA A 233 -2.85 -19.06 7.74
C ALA A 233 -1.98 -18.01 7.05
N ALA A 234 -0.66 -18.22 7.07
CA ALA A 234 0.31 -17.36 6.42
C ALA A 234 1.29 -18.19 5.58
N LEU A 235 1.70 -17.62 4.45
CA LEU A 235 2.82 -18.09 3.65
C LEU A 235 4.09 -17.39 4.14
N TYR A 236 5.06 -18.17 4.58
CA TYR A 236 6.41 -17.70 4.88
C TYR A 236 7.33 -18.04 3.71
N VAL A 237 8.07 -17.04 3.23
CA VAL A 237 8.97 -17.14 2.08
C VAL A 237 10.34 -16.58 2.48
N LEU A 238 11.37 -17.39 2.33
CA LEU A 238 12.77 -16.95 2.39
C LEU A 238 13.31 -16.92 0.95
N SER A 239 13.37 -15.72 0.37
CA SER A 239 13.82 -15.48 -0.99
C SER A 239 14.07 -13.99 -1.20
N GLU A 240 15.31 -13.62 -1.54
CA GLU A 240 15.69 -12.23 -1.83
C GLU A 240 14.87 -11.66 -3.00
N GLN A 241 14.64 -12.43 -4.06
CA GLN A 241 13.87 -11.98 -5.23
C GLN A 241 12.40 -11.69 -4.89
N PHE A 242 11.75 -12.58 -4.13
CA PHE A 242 10.36 -12.38 -3.72
C PHE A 242 10.23 -11.21 -2.75
N ALA A 243 11.16 -11.12 -1.79
CA ALA A 243 11.17 -10.04 -0.81
C ALA A 243 11.46 -8.67 -1.43
N ALA A 244 12.36 -8.57 -2.41
CA ALA A 244 12.60 -7.35 -3.17
C ALA A 244 11.37 -6.91 -3.96
N SER A 245 10.64 -7.84 -4.58
CA SER A 245 9.37 -7.54 -5.27
C SER A 245 8.34 -6.96 -4.29
N GLN A 246 8.19 -7.57 -3.11
CA GLN A 246 7.29 -7.08 -2.07
C GLN A 246 7.73 -5.71 -1.52
N ALA A 247 9.04 -5.48 -1.36
CA ALA A 247 9.60 -4.21 -0.94
C ALA A 247 9.28 -3.10 -1.95
N ASN A 248 9.44 -3.35 -3.24
CA ASN A 248 9.09 -2.39 -4.30
C ASN A 248 7.60 -2.01 -4.27
N LEU A 249 6.70 -2.97 -4.02
CA LEU A 249 5.27 -2.69 -3.86
C LEU A 249 5.02 -1.79 -2.64
N ILE A 250 5.66 -2.10 -1.50
CA ILE A 250 5.56 -1.28 -0.29
C ILE A 250 6.10 0.13 -0.54
N ASP A 251 7.24 0.25 -1.23
CA ASP A 251 7.89 1.54 -1.49
C ASP A 251 7.13 2.41 -2.50
N ALA A 252 6.29 1.81 -3.34
CA ALA A 252 5.33 2.55 -4.17
C ALA A 252 4.13 3.07 -3.36
N ILE A 253 3.65 2.30 -2.38
CA ILE A 253 2.48 2.69 -1.55
C ILE A 253 2.88 3.67 -0.44
N TRP A 254 4.09 3.52 0.12
CA TRP A 254 4.52 4.28 1.30
C TRP A 254 4.44 5.80 1.16
N PRO A 255 4.85 6.43 0.05
CA PRO A 255 4.75 7.88 -0.16
C PRO A 255 3.31 8.39 -0.26
N GLU A 256 2.39 7.55 -0.76
CA GLU A 256 0.95 7.84 -0.87
C GLU A 256 0.23 7.70 0.47
N ALA A 257 0.76 6.87 1.38
CA ALA A 257 0.15 6.61 2.66
C ALA A 257 0.18 7.82 3.61
N VAL A 258 -0.93 8.03 4.32
CA VAL A 258 -1.15 9.17 5.22
C VAL A 258 -0.40 8.97 6.55
N PRO A 259 0.42 9.94 7.01
CA PRO A 259 1.10 9.85 8.30
C PRO A 259 0.13 9.60 9.48
N PHE A 260 0.57 8.81 10.47
CA PHE A 260 -0.29 8.40 11.59
C PHE A 260 -0.95 9.57 12.33
N GLU A 261 -0.22 10.64 12.63
CA GLU A 261 -0.79 11.80 13.33
C GLU A 261 -1.94 12.47 12.56
N GLN A 262 -1.80 12.60 11.23
CA GLN A 262 -2.87 13.10 10.36
C GLN A 262 -4.05 12.13 10.36
N ALA A 263 -3.78 10.84 10.15
CA ALA A 263 -4.84 9.84 10.12
C ALA A 263 -5.61 9.76 11.45
N VAL A 264 -4.96 9.90 12.61
CA VAL A 264 -5.62 9.97 13.93
C VAL A 264 -6.61 11.13 14.01
N LYS A 265 -6.24 12.32 13.51
CA LYS A 265 -7.13 13.49 13.45
C LYS A 265 -8.34 13.20 12.57
N ARG A 266 -8.16 12.55 11.41
CA ARG A 266 -9.27 12.13 10.54
C ARG A 266 -10.33 11.30 11.29
N PHE A 267 -9.89 10.30 12.07
CA PHE A 267 -10.80 9.40 12.80
C PHE A 267 -11.35 9.98 14.12
N THR A 268 -10.65 10.93 14.74
CA THR A 268 -10.98 11.46 16.07
C THR A 268 -11.68 12.82 15.99
N GLU A 269 -11.20 13.70 15.12
CA GLU A 269 -11.60 15.11 15.01
C GLU A 269 -12.57 15.38 13.85
N LYS A 270 -12.90 14.36 13.04
CA LYS A 270 -13.83 14.48 11.92
C LYS A 270 -13.41 15.55 10.89
N GLN A 271 -12.11 15.76 10.69
CA GLN A 271 -11.54 16.66 9.68
C GLN A 271 -10.95 15.86 8.51
N ILE A 272 -10.94 16.44 7.30
CA ILE A 272 -10.12 15.90 6.22
C ILE A 272 -8.73 16.53 6.33
N VAL A 273 -7.68 15.72 6.38
CA VAL A 273 -6.30 16.19 6.58
C VAL A 273 -5.33 15.54 5.59
N ASP A 274 -5.87 14.93 4.55
CA ASP A 274 -5.05 14.33 3.49
C ASP A 274 -4.26 15.44 2.78
N PRO A 275 -2.96 15.21 2.48
CA PRO A 275 -2.13 16.22 1.86
C PRO A 275 -2.65 16.55 0.46
N LEU A 276 -2.94 17.83 0.20
CA LEU A 276 -3.30 18.31 -1.12
C LEU A 276 -2.09 18.21 -2.04
N ARG A 277 -2.21 17.40 -3.10
CA ARG A 277 -1.19 17.28 -4.14
C ARG A 277 -1.56 18.20 -5.29
N ILE A 278 -0.73 19.21 -5.50
CA ILE A 278 -0.90 20.18 -6.57
C ILE A 278 0.06 19.82 -7.70
N GLU A 279 -0.49 19.57 -8.88
CA GLU A 279 0.31 19.43 -10.09
C GLU A 279 0.79 20.81 -10.53
N ILE A 280 2.11 21.00 -10.50
CA ILE A 280 2.73 22.28 -10.86
C ILE A 280 3.14 22.21 -12.32
N GLY A 281 2.29 22.72 -13.21
CA GLY A 281 2.59 22.91 -14.63
C GLY A 281 3.03 21.64 -15.38
N GLN A 282 3.42 21.82 -16.65
CA GLN A 282 3.91 20.72 -17.51
C GLN A 282 5.22 21.11 -18.22
N GLY A 283 6.00 20.13 -18.67
CA GLY A 283 7.24 20.34 -19.43
C GLY A 283 8.52 20.45 -18.58
N SER A 284 9.63 20.86 -19.22
CA SER A 284 10.95 20.93 -18.56
C SER A 284 11.08 22.19 -17.70
N PHE A 285 11.10 22.00 -16.38
CA PHE A 285 11.40 23.09 -15.43
C PHE A 285 12.78 23.70 -15.64
N LEU A 286 13.74 22.91 -16.14
CA LEU A 286 15.07 23.41 -16.47
C LEU A 286 15.00 24.42 -17.63
N GLU A 287 14.20 24.15 -18.66
CA GLU A 287 14.01 25.08 -19.78
C GLU A 287 13.23 26.32 -19.37
N LYS A 288 12.19 26.16 -18.53
CA LYS A 288 11.46 27.31 -17.97
C LYS A 288 12.38 28.21 -17.16
N LEU A 289 13.19 27.63 -16.29
CA LEU A 289 14.19 28.38 -15.51
C LEU A 289 15.23 29.04 -16.41
N ARG A 290 15.69 28.35 -17.46
CA ARG A 290 16.61 28.92 -18.46
C ARG A 290 16.02 30.16 -19.13
N ASN A 291 14.80 30.03 -19.64
CA ASN A 291 14.08 31.13 -20.30
C ASN A 291 13.84 32.29 -19.33
N ALA A 292 13.44 31.99 -18.09
CA ALA A 292 13.23 32.98 -17.04
C ALA A 292 14.51 33.76 -16.69
N LEU A 293 15.67 33.08 -16.71
CA LEU A 293 16.97 33.70 -16.46
C LEU A 293 17.57 34.38 -17.71
N GLY A 294 16.97 34.18 -18.88
CA GLY A 294 17.48 34.72 -20.15
C GLY A 294 18.87 34.19 -20.53
N VAL A 295 19.24 32.99 -20.05
CA VAL A 295 20.56 32.40 -20.29
C VAL A 295 20.47 31.48 -21.48
N ASP A 296 21.21 31.78 -22.55
CA ASP A 296 21.39 30.82 -23.63
C ASP A 296 22.47 29.82 -23.22
N LEU A 297 22.10 28.54 -23.16
CA LEU A 297 22.93 27.43 -22.66
C LEU A 297 23.24 26.44 -23.79
N GLU A 298 23.30 26.90 -25.03
CA GLU A 298 23.91 26.11 -26.10
C GLU A 298 25.35 25.77 -25.69
N LEU A 299 25.54 24.51 -25.32
CA LEU A 299 26.87 23.97 -25.06
C LEU A 299 27.64 24.04 -26.38
N PRO A 300 28.82 24.67 -26.41
CA PRO A 300 29.62 24.71 -27.63
C PRO A 300 29.89 23.28 -28.12
N ASP A 301 29.69 23.04 -29.42
CA ASP A 301 29.96 21.74 -30.04
C ASP A 301 31.46 21.35 -29.98
N GLU A 302 32.34 22.32 -29.71
CA GLU A 302 33.78 22.15 -29.57
C GLU A 302 34.27 22.65 -28.21
N ASP A 303 35.31 21.98 -27.69
CA ASP A 303 35.93 22.28 -26.40
C ASP A 303 36.56 23.68 -26.43
N THR A 304 35.83 24.66 -25.89
CA THR A 304 36.23 26.08 -25.87
C THR A 304 37.20 26.31 -24.71
N PRO A 305 38.35 26.99 -24.93
CA PRO A 305 39.27 27.30 -23.84
C PRO A 305 38.60 28.13 -22.74
N PHE A 306 38.98 27.88 -21.49
CA PHE A 306 38.46 28.63 -20.34
C PHE A 306 38.74 30.14 -20.47
N ASP A 307 37.67 30.94 -20.51
CA ASP A 307 37.72 32.41 -20.51
C ASP A 307 37.20 32.98 -19.17
N PRO A 308 38.09 33.53 -18.32
CA PRO A 308 37.71 34.14 -17.04
C PRO A 308 36.76 35.33 -17.18
N ASP A 309 36.88 36.13 -18.24
CA ASP A 309 36.07 37.34 -18.42
C ASP A 309 34.65 36.97 -18.84
N ALA A 310 34.50 35.98 -19.72
CA ALA A 310 33.20 35.39 -20.08
C ALA A 310 32.50 34.77 -18.85
N MET A 311 33.24 34.04 -18.01
CA MET A 311 32.71 33.47 -16.76
C MET A 311 32.17 34.56 -15.80
N ILE A 312 32.93 35.65 -15.60
CA ILE A 312 32.52 36.75 -14.73
C ILE A 312 31.29 37.47 -15.29
N LYS A 313 31.23 37.68 -16.62
CA LYS A 313 30.10 38.30 -17.29
C LYS A 313 28.82 37.47 -17.14
N ALA A 314 28.88 36.18 -17.45
CA ALA A 314 27.77 35.25 -17.28
C ALA A 314 27.30 35.18 -15.81
N GLY A 315 28.24 35.15 -14.86
CA GLY A 315 27.91 35.18 -13.43
C GLY A 315 27.16 36.45 -13.00
N ARG A 316 27.51 37.62 -13.55
CA ARG A 316 26.79 38.88 -13.29
C ARG A 316 25.41 38.90 -13.94
N GLU A 317 25.28 38.42 -15.17
CA GLU A 317 24.00 38.35 -15.90
C GLU A 317 23.01 37.43 -15.18
N VAL A 318 23.44 36.22 -14.81
CA VAL A 318 22.64 35.27 -14.02
C VAL A 318 22.27 35.88 -12.66
N SER A 319 23.21 36.55 -11.99
CA SER A 319 22.94 37.19 -10.69
C SER A 319 21.91 38.33 -10.81
N ASN A 320 21.92 39.10 -11.89
CA ASN A 320 20.95 40.15 -12.13
C ASN A 320 19.57 39.57 -12.45
N ALA A 321 19.50 38.56 -13.33
CA ALA A 321 18.25 37.87 -13.63
C ALA A 321 17.62 37.23 -12.39
N ARG A 322 18.43 36.64 -11.50
CA ARG A 322 17.97 36.13 -10.20
C ARG A 322 17.41 37.22 -9.29
N ARG A 323 18.00 38.42 -9.29
CA ARG A 323 17.47 39.55 -8.51
C ARG A 323 16.12 40.00 -9.07
N SER A 324 15.99 40.12 -10.38
CA SER A 324 14.72 40.48 -11.02
C SER A 324 13.61 39.46 -10.73
N LEU A 325 13.93 38.16 -10.74
CA LEU A 325 12.98 37.10 -10.34
C LEU A 325 12.61 37.14 -8.85
N SER A 326 13.45 37.73 -7.99
CA SER A 326 13.15 37.84 -6.55
C SER A 326 12.30 39.05 -6.18
N GLU A 327 12.30 40.09 -7.02
CA GLU A 327 11.58 41.35 -6.75
C GLU A 327 10.07 41.24 -7.04
N ASN A 328 9.68 40.51 -8.10
CA ASN A 328 8.28 40.28 -8.47
C ASN A 328 7.84 38.84 -8.18
N SER A 329 7.61 38.49 -6.92
CA SER A 329 7.47 37.08 -6.50
C SER A 329 6.33 36.32 -7.20
N LEU A 330 5.14 36.92 -7.35
CA LEU A 330 3.98 36.26 -7.96
C LEU A 330 4.13 36.10 -9.47
N ALA A 331 4.45 37.18 -10.19
CA ALA A 331 4.69 37.12 -11.63
C ALA A 331 5.87 36.18 -11.97
N SER A 332 6.89 36.11 -11.10
CA SER A 332 8.02 35.20 -11.27
C SER A 332 7.63 33.73 -11.11
N LEU A 333 6.66 33.41 -10.24
CA LEU A 333 6.09 32.06 -10.19
C LEU A 333 5.38 31.73 -11.52
N THR A 334 4.61 32.66 -12.08
CA THR A 334 3.99 32.43 -13.40
C THR A 334 5.02 32.22 -14.50
N ILE A 335 6.11 32.99 -14.52
CA ILE A 335 7.24 32.83 -15.46
C ILE A 335 7.91 31.45 -15.31
N LEU A 336 8.03 30.94 -14.08
CA LEU A 336 8.55 29.60 -13.81
C LEU A 336 7.54 28.48 -14.15
N GLY A 337 6.36 28.86 -14.64
CA GLY A 337 5.33 27.96 -15.14
C GLY A 337 4.38 27.43 -14.06
N PHE A 338 4.23 28.17 -12.95
CA PHE A 338 3.19 27.94 -11.96
C PHE A 338 1.89 28.61 -12.41
N ASP A 339 0.81 27.85 -12.54
CA ASP A 339 -0.52 28.39 -12.83
C ASP A 339 -1.23 28.74 -11.52
N LEU A 340 -1.11 30.00 -11.10
CA LEU A 340 -1.68 30.47 -9.83
C LEU A 340 -3.22 30.36 -9.80
N HIS A 341 -3.91 30.44 -10.94
CA HIS A 341 -5.37 30.30 -11.00
C HIS A 341 -5.77 28.86 -10.66
N MET A 342 -5.18 27.88 -11.37
CA MET A 342 -5.41 26.48 -11.07
C MET A 342 -5.05 26.10 -9.64
N MET A 343 -3.93 26.62 -9.13
CA MET A 343 -3.49 26.37 -7.75
C MET A 343 -4.50 26.90 -6.73
N MET A 344 -4.93 28.16 -6.85
CA MET A 344 -5.89 28.77 -5.95
C MET A 344 -7.23 28.02 -6.00
N ARG A 345 -7.69 27.64 -7.19
CA ARG A 345 -8.92 26.86 -7.36
C ARG A 345 -8.84 25.47 -6.73
N GLN A 346 -7.72 24.76 -6.85
CA GLN A 346 -7.51 23.47 -6.19
C GLN A 346 -7.51 23.59 -4.65
N VAL A 347 -6.89 24.65 -4.12
CA VAL A 347 -6.93 24.95 -2.69
C VAL A 347 -8.38 25.24 -2.25
N GLY A 348 -9.10 26.06 -3.03
CA GLY A 348 -10.51 26.35 -2.81
C GLY A 348 -11.37 25.09 -2.76
N ARG A 349 -11.26 24.23 -3.76
CA ARG A 349 -11.98 22.93 -3.82
C ARG A 349 -11.76 22.11 -2.56
N ARG A 350 -10.52 22.04 -2.10
CA ARG A 350 -10.19 21.31 -0.87
C ARG A 350 -10.87 21.90 0.36
N VAL A 351 -10.85 23.22 0.50
CA VAL A 351 -11.56 23.91 1.58
C VAL A 351 -13.06 23.65 1.51
N GLY A 352 -13.64 23.65 0.31
CA GLY A 352 -15.04 23.30 0.07
C GLY A 352 -15.39 21.86 0.48
N GLU A 353 -14.57 20.89 0.11
CA GLU A 353 -14.73 19.49 0.53
C GLU A 353 -14.71 19.35 2.07
N GLU A 354 -13.77 20.03 2.74
CA GLU A 354 -13.64 20.02 4.19
C GLU A 354 -14.85 20.67 4.88
N LEU A 355 -15.37 21.74 4.30
CA LEU A 355 -16.61 22.38 4.73
C LEU A 355 -17.78 21.39 4.63
N ALA A 356 -17.98 20.77 3.47
CA ALA A 356 -19.04 19.80 3.25
C ALA A 356 -18.93 18.61 4.20
N PHE A 357 -17.71 18.12 4.44
CA PHE A 357 -17.48 17.05 5.41
C PHE A 357 -17.81 17.47 6.84
N THR A 358 -17.55 18.72 7.22
CA THR A 358 -17.93 19.25 8.55
C THR A 358 -19.45 19.27 8.72
N LEU A 359 -20.17 19.64 7.66
CA LEU A 359 -21.63 19.74 7.62
C LEU A 359 -22.35 18.40 7.35
N ARG A 360 -21.63 17.28 7.22
CA ARG A 360 -22.18 15.96 6.83
C ARG A 360 -23.26 15.38 7.73
N SER A 361 -23.48 15.94 8.93
CA SER A 361 -24.59 15.54 9.81
C SER A 361 -25.94 16.09 9.36
N ILE A 362 -25.95 17.03 8.42
CA ILE A 362 -27.15 17.60 7.83
C ILE A 362 -27.59 16.68 6.69
N ASP A 363 -28.70 15.98 6.88
CA ASP A 363 -29.25 15.06 5.88
C ASP A 363 -30.03 15.82 4.79
N ASP A 364 -30.64 16.96 5.11
CA ASP A 364 -31.44 17.75 4.16
C ASP A 364 -30.57 18.64 3.26
N ASN A 365 -30.88 18.64 1.96
CA ASN A 365 -30.12 19.38 0.96
C ASN A 365 -30.31 20.90 1.08
N ILE A 366 -31.50 21.37 1.44
CA ILE A 366 -31.78 22.80 1.56
C ILE A 366 -31.14 23.34 2.83
N GLU A 367 -31.24 22.60 3.94
CA GLU A 367 -30.56 22.95 5.19
C GLU A 367 -29.03 23.02 5.00
N PHE A 368 -28.45 22.09 4.25
CA PHE A 368 -27.02 22.14 3.89
C PHE A 368 -26.65 23.42 3.12
N LEU A 369 -27.43 23.77 2.09
CA LEU A 369 -27.19 24.98 1.30
C LEU A 369 -27.34 26.24 2.15
N ASN A 370 -28.34 26.30 3.03
CA ASN A 370 -28.54 27.43 3.96
C ASN A 370 -27.36 27.63 4.88
N GLU A 371 -26.84 26.57 5.51
CA GLU A 371 -25.66 26.67 6.37
C GLU A 371 -24.42 27.11 5.58
N MET A 372 -24.25 26.66 4.33
CA MET A 372 -23.17 27.19 3.47
C MET A 372 -23.34 28.68 3.16
N MET A 373 -24.55 29.14 2.88
CA MET A 373 -24.86 30.56 2.64
C MET A 373 -24.54 31.40 3.88
N ASP A 374 -25.00 30.98 5.05
CA ASP A 374 -24.74 31.67 6.32
C ASP A 374 -23.23 31.78 6.61
N LEU A 375 -22.47 30.73 6.33
CA LEU A 375 -21.01 30.73 6.50
C LEU A 375 -20.31 31.65 5.49
N TRP A 376 -20.78 31.67 4.23
CA TRP A 376 -20.24 32.55 3.19
C TRP A 376 -20.44 34.04 3.52
N GLU A 377 -21.64 34.39 3.98
CA GLU A 377 -21.96 35.74 4.43
C GLU A 377 -21.19 36.12 5.71
N ALA A 378 -21.11 35.20 6.68
CA ALA A 378 -20.37 35.42 7.93
C ALA A 378 -18.86 35.62 7.69
N ALA A 379 -18.30 34.97 6.68
CA ALA A 379 -16.92 35.15 6.25
C ALA A 379 -16.69 36.47 5.48
N GLY A 380 -17.77 37.13 5.04
CA GLY A 380 -17.70 38.38 4.27
C GLY A 380 -17.18 38.19 2.85
N LEU A 381 -17.45 37.03 2.24
CA LEU A 381 -16.99 36.71 0.88
C LEU A 381 -17.92 37.24 -0.22
N GLY A 382 -19.18 37.52 0.13
CA GLY A 382 -20.17 38.09 -0.79
C GLY A 382 -21.55 37.53 -0.51
N THR A 383 -22.31 37.30 -1.58
CA THR A 383 -23.70 36.82 -1.50
C THR A 383 -23.84 35.49 -2.22
N LEU A 384 -24.47 34.51 -1.57
CA LEU A 384 -24.93 33.28 -2.20
C LEU A 384 -26.46 33.27 -2.19
N ALA A 385 -27.07 33.00 -3.33
CA ALA A 385 -28.52 32.85 -3.45
C ALA A 385 -28.84 31.64 -4.31
N TYR A 386 -29.91 30.92 -4.02
CA TYR A 386 -30.44 29.91 -4.94
C TYR A 386 -31.67 30.45 -5.66
N GLU A 387 -31.73 30.20 -6.96
CA GLU A 387 -32.84 30.60 -7.82
C GLU A 387 -33.32 29.41 -8.65
N PHE A 388 -34.50 29.55 -9.24
CA PHE A 388 -35.11 28.55 -10.10
C PHE A 388 -35.55 29.21 -11.41
N ASP A 389 -34.66 29.26 -12.41
CA ASP A 389 -35.02 29.66 -13.77
C ASP A 389 -33.95 29.27 -14.82
N PRO A 390 -34.20 28.36 -15.78
CA PRO A 390 -35.27 27.35 -15.84
C PRO A 390 -35.02 26.14 -14.91
N ASN A 391 -33.81 26.01 -14.35
CA ASN A 391 -33.39 24.94 -13.44
C ASN A 391 -32.91 25.53 -12.10
N PHE A 392 -32.91 24.70 -11.04
CA PHE A 392 -32.35 25.09 -9.73
C PHE A 392 -30.86 25.37 -9.86
N HIS A 393 -30.42 26.55 -9.42
CA HIS A 393 -29.01 26.92 -9.43
C HIS A 393 -28.64 27.81 -8.25
N VAL A 394 -27.38 27.73 -7.84
CA VAL A 394 -26.78 28.63 -6.85
C VAL A 394 -26.05 29.73 -7.61
N ARG A 395 -26.48 30.98 -7.41
CA ARG A 395 -25.83 32.19 -7.90
C ARG A 395 -24.84 32.71 -6.87
N VAL A 396 -23.64 33.02 -7.34
CA VAL A 396 -22.53 33.51 -6.52
C VAL A 396 -22.21 34.96 -6.90
N GLY A 397 -22.23 35.83 -5.90
CA GLY A 397 -21.75 37.20 -5.97
C GLY A 397 -20.58 37.42 -5.01
N LEU A 398 -19.63 38.26 -5.40
CA LEU A 398 -18.46 38.65 -4.59
C LEU A 398 -18.59 40.10 -4.15
N ASN A 399 -17.82 40.50 -3.13
CA ASN A 399 -17.76 41.90 -2.71
C ASN A 399 -16.94 42.81 -3.64
N GLU A 400 -16.04 42.22 -4.43
CA GLU A 400 -15.17 42.93 -5.38
C GLU A 400 -15.09 42.14 -6.69
N LEU A 401 -14.97 42.86 -7.82
CA LEU A 401 -14.84 42.23 -9.13
C LEU A 401 -13.41 41.69 -9.34
N PRO A 402 -13.25 40.49 -9.93
CA PRO A 402 -11.95 39.90 -10.27
C PRO A 402 -11.08 40.80 -11.15
N GLU A 403 -9.81 40.96 -10.79
CA GLU A 403 -8.80 41.60 -11.63
C GLU A 403 -8.10 40.58 -12.55
N THR A 404 -8.82 40.08 -13.56
CA THR A 404 -8.35 38.97 -14.42
C THR A 404 -7.11 39.27 -15.27
N ASP A 405 -6.84 40.54 -15.57
CA ASP A 405 -5.74 40.96 -16.44
C ASP A 405 -4.42 41.25 -15.69
N ASN A 406 -4.43 41.21 -14.35
CA ASN A 406 -3.29 41.62 -13.53
C ASN A 406 -2.55 40.41 -12.92
N SER A 407 -1.48 39.96 -13.58
CA SER A 407 -0.65 38.85 -13.11
C SER A 407 0.15 39.13 -11.83
N GLU A 408 0.12 40.37 -11.32
CA GLU A 408 0.74 40.74 -10.05
C GLU A 408 -0.21 40.53 -8.86
N VAL A 409 -1.50 40.32 -9.11
CA VAL A 409 -2.51 40.07 -8.08
C VAL A 409 -2.70 38.56 -7.93
N LEU A 410 -2.78 38.11 -6.68
CA LEU A 410 -3.10 36.72 -6.38
C LEU A 410 -4.58 36.46 -6.71
N PRO A 411 -4.92 35.45 -7.54
CA PRO A 411 -6.28 35.24 -8.00
C PRO A 411 -7.15 34.57 -6.92
N LEU A 412 -7.48 35.32 -5.87
CA LEU A 412 -8.27 34.81 -4.74
C LEU A 412 -9.71 34.46 -5.14
N TRP A 413 -10.26 35.11 -6.17
CA TRP A 413 -11.58 34.75 -6.70
C TRP A 413 -11.63 33.31 -7.23
N GLU A 414 -10.51 32.74 -7.71
CA GLU A 414 -10.45 31.33 -8.10
C GLU A 414 -10.52 30.40 -6.89
N LEU A 415 -9.95 30.83 -5.76
CA LEU A 415 -10.07 30.10 -4.50
C LEU A 415 -11.52 30.15 -4.02
N ASP A 416 -12.15 31.33 -4.04
CA ASP A 416 -13.54 31.53 -3.64
C ASP A 416 -14.49 30.68 -4.49
N ASP A 417 -14.35 30.72 -5.82
CA ASP A 417 -15.09 29.86 -6.74
C ASP A 417 -14.85 28.36 -6.43
N GLY A 418 -13.59 28.00 -6.20
CA GLY A 418 -13.20 26.64 -5.84
C GLY A 418 -13.88 26.15 -4.56
N ILE A 419 -14.05 26.99 -3.53
CA ILE A 419 -14.74 26.61 -2.29
C ILE A 419 -16.17 26.15 -2.57
N ILE A 420 -16.91 26.90 -3.39
CA ILE A 420 -18.28 26.56 -3.75
C ILE A 420 -18.32 25.25 -4.55
N GLU A 421 -17.46 25.14 -5.56
CA GLU A 421 -17.35 23.95 -6.38
C GLU A 421 -17.03 22.70 -5.56
N GLY A 422 -16.04 22.77 -4.68
CA GLY A 422 -15.61 21.65 -3.84
C GLY A 422 -16.70 21.21 -2.86
N ALA A 423 -17.41 22.17 -2.27
CA ALA A 423 -18.48 21.85 -1.32
C ALA A 423 -19.69 21.20 -2.00
N LEU A 424 -20.09 21.72 -3.17
CA LEU A 424 -21.18 21.15 -3.95
C LEU A 424 -20.82 19.78 -4.53
N ALA A 425 -19.63 19.61 -5.10
CA ALA A 425 -19.17 18.33 -5.64
C ALA A 425 -19.05 17.24 -4.56
N ALA A 426 -18.62 17.61 -3.34
CA ALA A 426 -18.56 16.67 -2.21
C ALA A 426 -19.95 16.26 -1.70
N ARG A 427 -20.95 17.16 -1.78
CA ARG A 427 -22.35 16.87 -1.41
C ARG A 427 -23.09 16.08 -2.50
N TYR A 428 -22.82 16.40 -3.76
CA TYR A 428 -23.48 15.85 -4.95
C TYR A 428 -22.41 15.22 -5.86
N PRO A 429 -21.98 13.98 -5.56
CA PRO A 429 -20.98 13.29 -6.38
C PRO A 429 -21.54 12.97 -7.78
N ASP A 430 -20.66 12.88 -8.78
CA ASP A 430 -21.03 12.67 -10.19
C ASP A 430 -21.86 11.39 -10.46
N GLU A 431 -21.70 10.37 -9.62
CA GLU A 431 -22.47 9.10 -9.66
C GLU A 431 -23.84 9.19 -8.95
N GLY A 432 -24.18 10.34 -8.38
CA GLY A 432 -25.43 10.56 -7.67
C GLY A 432 -26.55 11.12 -8.54
N ASP A 433 -27.73 11.26 -7.92
CA ASP A 433 -28.96 11.72 -8.58
C ASP A 433 -28.90 13.19 -9.04
N VAL A 434 -27.90 13.96 -8.58
CA VAL A 434 -27.75 15.39 -8.85
C VAL A 434 -26.39 15.65 -9.49
N ARG A 435 -26.41 16.18 -10.71
CA ARG A 435 -25.22 16.63 -11.42
C ARG A 435 -25.03 18.13 -11.23
N VAL A 436 -23.84 18.54 -10.80
CA VAL A 436 -23.47 19.96 -10.66
C VAL A 436 -22.78 20.44 -11.93
N VAL A 437 -23.27 21.53 -12.52
CA VAL A 437 -22.68 22.17 -13.71
C VAL A 437 -22.40 23.64 -13.41
N ARG A 438 -21.14 24.05 -13.53
CA ARG A 438 -20.73 25.45 -13.38
C ARG A 438 -20.82 26.20 -14.71
N GLU A 439 -21.43 27.37 -14.69
CA GLU A 439 -21.49 28.33 -15.79
C GLU A 439 -21.01 29.72 -15.32
N GLU A 440 -20.49 30.51 -16.25
CA GLU A 440 -20.21 31.93 -16.00
C GLU A 440 -21.55 32.70 -15.93
N GLY A 441 -21.66 33.60 -14.96
CA GLY A 441 -22.81 34.49 -14.78
C GLY A 441 -22.78 35.68 -15.75
N SER A 442 -23.50 36.74 -15.40
CA SER A 442 -23.53 37.99 -16.17
C SER A 442 -22.25 38.82 -16.05
N GLY A 443 -21.40 38.53 -15.07
CA GLY A 443 -20.20 39.32 -14.75
C GLY A 443 -20.50 40.55 -13.89
N GLU A 444 -21.75 40.70 -13.43
CA GLU A 444 -22.13 41.66 -12.40
C GLU A 444 -21.69 41.15 -11.01
N ILE A 445 -21.55 42.08 -10.06
CA ILE A 445 -20.98 41.81 -8.73
C ILE A 445 -21.77 40.77 -7.92
N ASP A 446 -23.07 40.67 -8.17
CA ASP A 446 -24.03 39.75 -7.55
C ASP A 446 -24.31 38.49 -8.37
N ASP A 447 -23.66 38.33 -9.54
CA ASP A 447 -23.88 37.24 -10.49
C ASP A 447 -22.60 36.93 -11.31
N LEU A 448 -21.56 36.52 -10.61
CA LEU A 448 -20.31 36.10 -11.23
C LEU A 448 -20.37 34.66 -11.74
N TRP A 449 -20.86 33.74 -10.91
CA TRP A 449 -20.88 32.32 -11.24
C TRP A 449 -22.23 31.69 -10.92
N ARG A 450 -22.60 30.68 -11.70
CA ARG A 450 -23.84 29.93 -11.51
C ARG A 450 -23.55 28.44 -11.46
N TYR A 451 -24.01 27.79 -10.41
CA TYR A 451 -23.90 26.35 -10.23
C TYR A 451 -25.28 25.72 -10.39
N HIS A 452 -25.53 25.07 -11.52
CA HIS A 452 -26.78 24.37 -11.81
C HIS A 452 -26.76 22.98 -11.17
N LEU A 453 -27.81 22.65 -10.41
CA LEU A 453 -28.03 21.33 -9.84
C LEU A 453 -29.10 20.63 -10.68
N LEU A 454 -28.66 19.78 -11.60
CA LEU A 454 -29.52 19.07 -12.54
C LEU A 454 -29.82 17.68 -11.98
N MET A 455 -31.10 17.37 -11.78
CA MET A 455 -31.53 16.01 -11.44
C MET A 455 -31.28 15.10 -12.66
N GLN A 456 -30.57 13.99 -12.47
CA GLN A 456 -30.51 12.94 -13.48
C GLN A 456 -31.87 12.24 -13.49
N GLU A 457 -32.72 12.55 -14.48
CA GLU A 457 -33.87 11.67 -14.76
C GLU A 457 -33.35 10.37 -15.35
N ASP A 458 -33.85 9.22 -14.88
CA ASP A 458 -33.53 7.88 -15.37
C ASP A 458 -33.59 7.82 -16.91
N GLU A 459 -32.45 7.95 -17.60
CA GLU A 459 -32.29 7.62 -19.03
C GLU A 459 -32.25 6.09 -19.22
N GLU A 460 -33.21 5.37 -18.63
CA GLU A 460 -33.60 4.01 -19.01
C GLU A 460 -35.12 4.00 -19.26
N ILE A 461 -35.56 4.53 -20.40
CA ILE A 461 -36.69 4.06 -21.24
C ILE A 461 -36.69 4.97 -22.49
N THR A 462 -35.96 4.57 -23.54
CA THR A 462 -36.34 4.77 -24.96
C THR A 462 -35.34 4.03 -25.85
N ALA A 463 -35.23 2.73 -25.64
CA ALA A 463 -34.66 1.83 -26.62
C ALA A 463 -35.54 0.57 -26.70
N GLU A 464 -36.77 0.73 -27.18
CA GLU A 464 -37.57 -0.29 -27.89
C GLU A 464 -38.99 0.24 -28.13
N VAL A 465 -39.23 0.78 -29.34
CA VAL A 465 -40.42 0.48 -30.16
C VAL A 465 -40.00 0.44 -31.62
#